data_AF-A0A935YAD2-F1
#
_entry.id   AF-A0A935YAD2-F1
#
_cell.length_a   1.000
_cell.length_b   1.000
_cell.length_c   1.000
_cell.angle_alpha   90.00
_cell.angle_beta   90.00
_cell.angle_gamma   90.00
#
_symmetry.space_group_name_H-M   'P 1'
#
loop_
_entity.id
_entity.type
_entity.pdbx_description
1 polymer ?
#
loop_
_entity_poly.entity_id
_entity_poly.type
_entity_poly.pdbx_seq_one_letter_code
_entity_poly.pdbx_strand_id
1 'polypeptide(L)'
;MKNYSRFELDNGMRVLVKPDTTTRMASLCILYCVGSRDEHADKTGLAHLFEHLMFSNCGKDIEFDEIIQSAGGDSNAFTNTDTTQYFDVAPAQHLELLLQLEATRMSGFQVPPKELATQQKVVVEEFSEHYLNNPYGMFSHRLMALALQKTSLQMGCHRHDS
;
A
#
# COMPACT_ATOMS: atom_id res chain seq x y z
N MET A 1 -4.23 29.47 5.70
CA MET A 1 -4.63 29.02 7.05
C MET A 1 -5.09 27.57 6.92
N LYS A 2 -4.64 26.67 7.80
CA LYS A 2 -4.92 25.23 7.69
C LYS A 2 -6.40 24.94 8.03
N ASN A 3 -7.25 24.79 7.02
CA ASN A 3 -8.66 24.37 7.18
C ASN A 3 -8.76 22.84 7.25
N TYR A 4 -8.22 22.23 8.31
CA TYR A 4 -8.45 20.81 8.58
C TYR A 4 -8.69 20.56 10.06
N SER A 5 -9.47 19.54 10.36
CA SER A 5 -9.69 19.02 11.70
C SER A 5 -8.78 17.82 11.93
N ARG A 6 -8.26 17.68 13.15
CA ARG A 6 -7.48 16.52 13.59
C ARG A 6 -8.05 16.00 14.89
N PHE A 7 -8.24 14.70 14.99
CA PHE A 7 -8.64 14.01 16.20
C PHE A 7 -8.04 12.60 16.24
N GLU A 8 -8.17 11.94 17.39
CA GLU A 8 -7.70 10.58 17.63
C GLU A 8 -8.89 9.75 18.10
N LEU A 9 -9.01 8.53 17.58
CA LEU A 9 -10.02 7.57 18.00
C LEU A 9 -9.56 6.83 19.25
N ASP A 10 -10.48 6.16 19.95
CA ASP A 10 -10.18 5.42 21.18
C ASP A 10 -9.15 4.29 20.98
N ASN A 11 -9.00 3.79 19.75
CA ASN A 11 -7.99 2.78 19.38
C ASN A 11 -6.62 3.37 19.02
N GLY A 12 -6.41 4.68 19.20
CA GLY A 12 -5.16 5.39 18.87
C GLY A 12 -5.01 5.79 17.40
N MET A 13 -5.99 5.51 16.54
CA MET A 13 -5.94 5.92 15.13
C MET A 13 -6.08 7.44 15.02
N ARG A 14 -5.11 8.07 14.36
CA ARG A 14 -5.09 9.51 14.10
C ARG A 14 -5.85 9.81 12.80
N VAL A 15 -6.81 10.72 12.88
CA VAL A 15 -7.65 11.10 11.73
C VAL A 15 -7.43 12.57 11.41
N LEU A 16 -7.24 12.87 10.11
CA LEU A 16 -7.19 14.22 9.58
C LEU A 16 -8.31 14.39 8.55
N VAL A 17 -9.12 15.43 8.69
CA VAL A 17 -10.24 15.72 7.80
C VAL A 17 -10.10 17.13 7.26
N LYS A 18 -10.07 17.26 5.93
CA LYS A 18 -10.03 18.56 5.24
C LYS A 18 -11.24 18.67 4.31
N PRO A 19 -12.30 19.40 4.72
CA PRO A 19 -13.44 19.65 3.83
C PRO A 19 -13.02 20.46 2.60
N ASP A 20 -13.44 20.01 1.43
CA ASP A 20 -13.26 20.72 0.16
C ASP A 20 -14.59 20.72 -0.61
N THR A 21 -15.16 21.91 -0.80
CA THR A 21 -16.45 22.09 -1.49
C THR A 21 -16.30 22.37 -2.98
N THR A 22 -15.08 22.40 -3.51
CA THR A 22 -14.80 22.68 -4.92
C THR A 22 -15.07 21.48 -5.84
N THR A 23 -15.17 20.28 -5.26
CA THR A 23 -15.41 19.02 -5.96
C THR A 23 -16.56 18.24 -5.32
N ARG A 24 -17.16 17.33 -6.09
CA ARG A 24 -18.14 16.34 -5.59
C ARG A 24 -17.48 14.99 -5.31
N MET A 25 -16.15 14.96 -5.21
CA MET A 25 -15.35 13.77 -4.90
C MET A 25 -14.93 13.77 -3.43
N ALA A 26 -14.75 12.58 -2.87
CA ALA A 26 -14.05 12.35 -1.62
C ALA A 26 -12.77 11.56 -1.90
N SER A 27 -11.73 11.84 -1.12
CA SER A 27 -10.50 11.05 -1.11
C SER A 27 -10.25 10.55 0.30
N LEU A 28 -9.99 9.26 0.41
CA LEU A 28 -9.61 8.57 1.62
C LEU A 28 -8.18 8.08 1.47
N CYS A 29 -7.39 8.17 2.54
CA CYS A 29 -6.02 7.69 2.55
C CYS A 29 -5.72 7.07 3.90
N ILE A 30 -5.30 5.80 3.89
CA ILE A 30 -4.83 5.09 5.07
C ILE A 30 -3.30 4.98 4.98
N LEU A 31 -2.63 5.56 5.97
CA LEU A 31 -1.18 5.58 6.07
C LEU A 31 -0.72 4.64 7.18
N TYR A 32 -0.07 3.55 6.81
CA TYR A 32 0.63 2.70 7.77
C TYR A 32 2.08 3.15 7.91
N CYS A 33 2.51 3.37 9.15
CA CYS A 33 3.90 3.71 9.47
C CYS A 33 4.78 2.44 9.52
N VAL A 34 4.75 1.66 8.44
CA VAL A 34 5.56 0.47 8.21
C VAL A 34 5.99 0.48 6.74
N GLY A 35 7.24 0.14 6.46
CA GLY A 35 7.77 0.05 5.10
C GLY A 35 8.88 -0.98 5.00
N SER A 36 9.64 -0.94 3.89
CA SER A 36 10.70 -1.95 3.66
C SER A 36 11.86 -1.88 4.66
N ARG A 37 12.02 -0.79 5.41
CA ARG A 37 13.01 -0.69 6.50
C ARG A 37 12.64 -1.57 7.71
N ASP A 38 11.38 -1.89 7.89
CA ASP A 38 10.88 -2.62 9.06
C ASP A 38 10.91 -4.14 8.83
N GLU A 39 11.34 -4.58 7.65
CA GLU A 39 11.48 -5.98 7.26
C GLU A 39 12.68 -6.65 7.93
N HIS A 40 12.64 -7.97 8.06
CA HIS A 40 13.81 -8.73 8.50
C HIS A 40 14.75 -8.95 7.32
N ALA A 41 16.07 -8.89 7.55
CA ALA A 41 17.08 -8.93 6.49
C ALA A 41 17.10 -10.24 5.66
N ASP A 42 16.47 -11.31 6.14
CA ASP A 42 16.31 -12.59 5.44
C ASP A 42 14.94 -12.76 4.76
N LYS A 43 14.05 -11.77 4.90
CA LYS A 43 12.66 -11.78 4.41
C LYS A 43 12.27 -10.38 3.94
N THR A 44 12.82 -10.00 2.80
CA THR A 44 12.60 -8.69 2.17
C THR A 44 11.48 -8.74 1.14
N GLY A 45 10.87 -7.59 0.85
CA GLY A 45 9.75 -7.46 -0.09
C GLY A 45 8.39 -7.84 0.49
N LEU A 46 8.31 -8.05 1.80
CA LEU A 46 7.06 -8.37 2.49
C LEU A 46 6.11 -7.18 2.51
N ALA A 47 6.58 -5.98 2.82
CA ALA A 47 5.73 -4.79 2.88
C ALA A 47 5.04 -4.56 1.52
N HIS A 48 5.79 -4.69 0.42
CA HIS A 48 5.23 -4.60 -0.93
C HIS A 48 4.30 -5.78 -1.25
N LEU A 49 4.67 -7.02 -0.90
CA LEU A 49 3.77 -8.16 -1.10
C LEU A 49 2.45 -8.02 -0.32
N PHE A 50 2.49 -7.50 0.90
CA PHE A 50 1.30 -7.24 1.70
C PHE A 50 0.41 -6.17 1.06
N GLU A 51 0.99 -5.16 0.41
CA GLU A 51 0.26 -4.18 -0.39
C GLU A 51 -0.62 -4.86 -1.45
N HIS A 52 -0.04 -5.75 -2.26
CA HIS A 52 -0.78 -6.50 -3.29
C HIS A 52 -1.88 -7.37 -2.67
N LEU A 53 -1.56 -8.09 -1.60
CA LEU A 53 -2.49 -9.01 -0.94
C LEU A 53 -3.72 -8.31 -0.34
N MET A 54 -3.60 -7.04 0.01
CA MET A 54 -4.69 -6.27 0.61
C MET A 54 -5.81 -5.91 -0.38
N PHE A 55 -5.56 -5.97 -1.69
CA PHE A 55 -6.60 -5.79 -2.72
C PHE A 55 -7.49 -7.02 -2.88
N SER A 56 -6.97 -8.21 -2.57
CA SER A 56 -7.73 -9.47 -2.61
C SER A 56 -8.49 -9.76 -1.30
N ASN A 57 -8.51 -8.82 -0.35
CA ASN A 57 -8.98 -9.06 1.02
C ASN A 57 -10.33 -8.40 1.35
N CYS A 58 -11.34 -8.61 0.50
CA CYS A 58 -12.72 -8.08 0.69
C CYS A 58 -13.80 -9.14 0.93
N GLY A 59 -13.40 -10.39 1.18
CA GLY A 59 -14.31 -11.52 1.32
C GLY A 59 -14.24 -12.47 0.13
N LYS A 60 -14.94 -13.59 0.22
CA LYS A 60 -14.89 -14.63 -0.80
C LYS A 60 -15.56 -14.11 -2.10
N ASP A 61 -14.82 -14.14 -3.20
CA ASP A 61 -15.28 -13.76 -4.55
C ASP A 61 -15.66 -12.27 -4.69
N ILE A 62 -15.07 -11.40 -3.87
CA ILE A 62 -15.26 -9.95 -3.92
C ILE A 62 -13.90 -9.28 -4.11
N GLU A 63 -13.71 -8.63 -5.27
CA GLU A 63 -12.51 -7.83 -5.55
C GLU A 63 -12.71 -6.39 -5.08
N PHE A 64 -11.73 -5.86 -4.33
CA PHE A 64 -11.78 -4.50 -3.78
C PHE A 64 -11.98 -3.45 -4.89
N ASP A 65 -11.22 -3.58 -5.98
CA ASP A 65 -11.23 -2.63 -7.09
C ASP A 65 -12.55 -2.66 -7.87
N GLU A 66 -13.18 -3.83 -8.03
CA GLU A 66 -14.46 -3.94 -8.74
C GLU A 66 -15.57 -3.15 -8.03
N ILE A 67 -15.58 -3.15 -6.69
CA ILE A 67 -16.54 -2.38 -5.89
C ILE A 67 -16.32 -0.89 -6.10
N ILE A 68 -15.08 -0.42 -6.00
CA ILE A 68 -14.75 1.01 -6.12
C ILE A 68 -15.03 1.52 -7.53
N GLN A 69 -14.63 0.76 -8.55
CA GLN A 69 -14.89 1.10 -9.95
C GLN A 69 -16.39 1.13 -10.24
N SER A 70 -17.17 0.19 -9.69
CA SER A 70 -18.64 0.18 -9.81
C SER A 70 -19.29 1.41 -9.15
N ALA A 71 -18.66 1.99 -8.13
CA ALA A 71 -19.07 3.25 -7.50
C ALA A 71 -18.55 4.51 -8.24
N GLY A 72 -17.87 4.34 -9.39
CA GLY A 72 -17.28 5.43 -10.17
C GLY A 72 -16.02 6.03 -9.53
N GLY A 73 -15.34 5.24 -8.69
CA GLY A 73 -14.09 5.61 -8.05
C GLY A 73 -12.87 4.93 -8.65
N ASP A 74 -11.72 5.21 -8.05
CA ASP A 74 -10.43 4.62 -8.34
C ASP A 74 -9.65 4.41 -7.03
N SER A 75 -8.80 3.40 -7.00
CA SER A 75 -8.03 2.97 -5.83
C SER A 75 -6.60 2.66 -6.23
N ASN A 76 -5.65 2.94 -5.34
CA ASN A 76 -4.26 2.58 -5.55
C ASN A 76 -3.50 2.54 -4.22
N ALA A 77 -2.29 2.00 -4.25
CA ALA A 77 -1.41 1.92 -3.10
C ALA A 77 0.04 2.14 -3.53
N PHE A 78 0.90 2.38 -2.54
CA PHE A 78 2.34 2.27 -2.74
C PHE A 78 3.06 2.07 -1.41
N THR A 79 4.15 1.33 -1.47
CA THR A 79 5.06 1.09 -0.36
C THR A 79 6.41 1.74 -0.63
N ASN A 80 6.92 2.45 0.37
CA ASN A 80 8.28 2.95 0.38
C ASN A 80 9.03 2.41 1.60
N THR A 81 10.22 2.98 1.85
CA THR A 81 11.09 2.55 2.94
C THR A 81 10.48 2.75 4.33
N ASP A 82 9.63 3.76 4.51
CA ASP A 82 9.09 4.19 5.81
C ASP A 82 7.58 3.97 5.97
N THR A 83 6.83 3.92 4.88
CA THR A 83 5.36 3.84 4.90
C THR A 83 4.79 3.01 3.75
N THR A 84 3.63 2.39 4.03
CA THR A 84 2.71 1.84 3.05
C THR A 84 1.44 2.66 3.09
N GLN A 85 1.01 3.14 1.93
CA GLN A 85 -0.17 4.00 1.79
C GLN A 85 -1.16 3.34 0.87
N TYR A 86 -2.43 3.42 1.24
CA TYR A 86 -3.52 3.10 0.34
C TYR A 86 -4.41 4.33 0.22
N PHE A 87 -4.90 4.60 -0.98
CA PHE A 87 -5.76 5.74 -1.22
C PHE A 87 -6.85 5.41 -2.23
N ASP A 88 -8.02 5.95 -1.94
CA ASP A 88 -9.24 5.71 -2.69
C ASP A 88 -9.90 7.06 -2.99
N VAL A 89 -10.43 7.20 -4.20
CA VAL A 89 -11.14 8.40 -4.63
C VAL A 89 -12.45 7.98 -5.25
N ALA A 90 -13.57 8.54 -4.79
CA ALA A 90 -14.89 8.25 -5.33
C ALA A 90 -15.82 9.47 -5.20
N PRO A 91 -16.99 9.49 -5.86
CA PRO A 91 -18.00 10.50 -5.59
C PRO A 91 -18.32 10.56 -4.09
N ALA A 92 -18.46 11.77 -3.52
CA ALA A 92 -18.54 11.98 -2.08
C ALA A 92 -19.71 11.27 -1.39
N GLN A 93 -20.77 10.93 -2.14
CA GLN A 93 -21.88 10.10 -1.66
C GLN A 93 -21.46 8.67 -1.27
N HIS A 94 -20.31 8.20 -1.77
CA HIS A 94 -19.73 6.89 -1.50
C HIS A 94 -18.63 6.92 -0.42
N LEU A 95 -18.46 8.03 0.32
CA LEU A 95 -17.46 8.12 1.40
C LEU A 95 -17.65 7.01 2.45
N GLU A 96 -18.91 6.71 2.82
CA GLU A 96 -19.25 5.61 3.73
C GLU A 96 -18.74 4.25 3.20
N LEU A 97 -18.91 4.00 1.90
CA LEU A 97 -18.43 2.78 1.24
C LEU A 97 -16.90 2.66 1.34
N LEU A 98 -16.17 3.74 1.02
CA LEU A 98 -14.70 3.75 1.12
C LEU A 98 -14.25 3.42 2.55
N LEU A 99 -14.84 4.06 3.56
CA LEU A 99 -14.52 3.81 4.96
C LEU A 99 -14.80 2.35 5.38
N GLN A 100 -15.90 1.77 4.90
CA GLN A 100 -16.25 0.38 5.19
C GLN A 100 -15.28 -0.61 4.55
N LEU A 101 -14.86 -0.37 3.30
CA LEU A 101 -13.87 -1.19 2.61
C LEU A 101 -12.52 -1.15 3.34
N GLU A 102 -12.05 0.06 3.71
CA GLU A 102 -10.81 0.21 4.48
C GLU A 102 -10.84 -0.51 5.82
N ALA A 103 -11.94 -0.35 6.57
CA ALA A 103 -12.12 -1.02 7.84
C ALA A 103 -12.17 -2.55 7.69
N THR A 104 -12.78 -3.05 6.62
CA THR A 104 -12.87 -4.49 6.32
C THR A 104 -11.48 -5.08 6.05
N ARG A 105 -10.73 -4.48 5.12
CA ARG A 105 -9.39 -5.02 4.79
C ARG A 105 -8.41 -4.89 5.96
N MET A 106 -8.56 -3.87 6.82
CA MET A 106 -7.73 -3.69 8.03
C MET A 106 -7.99 -4.74 9.11
N SER A 107 -9.22 -5.25 9.24
CA SER A 107 -9.63 -6.11 10.35
C SER A 107 -9.63 -7.61 10.05
N GLY A 108 -9.69 -8.01 8.78
CA GLY A 108 -9.95 -9.40 8.38
C GLY A 108 -9.00 -9.97 7.34
N PHE A 109 -7.69 -9.93 7.56
CA PHE A 109 -6.70 -10.45 6.61
C PHE A 109 -6.75 -11.98 6.50
N GLN A 110 -7.29 -12.50 5.39
CA GLN A 110 -7.27 -13.91 5.04
C GLN A 110 -6.81 -14.09 3.60
N VAL A 111 -5.59 -14.57 3.42
CA VAL A 111 -5.02 -14.86 2.11
C VAL A 111 -5.01 -16.36 1.88
N PRO A 112 -5.81 -16.89 0.93
CA PRO A 112 -5.69 -18.28 0.51
C PRO A 112 -4.28 -18.56 -0.02
N PRO A 113 -3.69 -19.74 0.23
CA PRO A 113 -2.34 -20.07 -0.26
C PRO A 113 -2.17 -19.92 -1.77
N LYS A 114 -3.25 -20.15 -2.54
CA LYS A 114 -3.27 -19.93 -3.97
C LYS A 114 -3.05 -18.45 -4.33
N GLU A 115 -3.72 -17.54 -3.64
CA GLU A 115 -3.63 -16.10 -3.90
C GLU A 115 -2.24 -15.58 -3.52
N LEU A 116 -1.70 -16.04 -2.38
CA LEU A 116 -0.33 -15.76 -2.00
C LEU A 116 0.66 -16.15 -3.11
N ALA A 117 0.56 -17.37 -3.62
CA ALA A 117 1.45 -17.86 -4.67
C ALA A 117 1.29 -17.09 -6.00
N THR A 118 0.08 -16.60 -6.30
CA THR A 118 -0.17 -15.75 -7.47
C THR A 118 0.51 -14.40 -7.30
N GLN A 119 0.22 -13.70 -6.20
CA GLN A 119 0.76 -12.35 -5.96
C GLN A 119 2.28 -12.35 -5.81
N GLN A 120 2.88 -13.41 -5.24
CA GLN A 120 4.34 -13.57 -5.23
C GLN A 120 4.94 -13.57 -6.64
N LYS A 121 4.30 -14.25 -7.60
CA LYS A 121 4.78 -14.25 -8.99
C LYS A 121 4.64 -12.89 -9.65
N VAL A 122 3.52 -12.19 -9.39
CA VAL A 122 3.27 -10.85 -9.91
C VAL A 122 4.36 -9.88 -9.42
N VAL A 123 4.65 -9.86 -8.12
CA VAL A 123 5.68 -8.98 -7.54
C VAL A 123 7.08 -9.29 -8.10
N VAL A 124 7.40 -10.56 -8.31
CA VAL A 124 8.69 -10.95 -8.93
C VAL A 124 8.77 -10.46 -10.39
N GLU A 125 7.68 -10.59 -11.15
CA GLU A 125 7.64 -10.10 -12.53
C GLU A 125 7.72 -8.58 -12.58
N GLU A 126 6.98 -7.88 -11.72
CA GLU A 126 7.05 -6.42 -11.61
C GLU A 126 8.48 -5.94 -11.30
N PHE A 127 9.17 -6.61 -10.38
CA PHE A 127 10.55 -6.29 -10.08
C PHE A 127 11.46 -6.53 -11.30
N SER A 128 11.23 -7.63 -12.02
CA SER A 128 11.95 -7.94 -13.26
C SER A 128 11.76 -6.83 -14.31
N GLU A 129 10.51 -6.43 -14.58
CA GLU A 129 10.17 -5.39 -15.54
C GLU A 129 10.73 -4.02 -15.17
N HIS A 130 10.57 -3.59 -13.92
CA HIS A 130 10.96 -2.26 -13.48
C HIS A 130 12.46 -2.10 -13.26
N TYR A 131 13.15 -3.16 -12.82
CA TYR A 131 14.54 -3.06 -12.37
C TYR A 131 15.53 -3.89 -13.18
N LEU A 132 15.22 -5.16 -13.48
CA LEU A 132 16.18 -6.07 -14.14
C LEU A 132 16.22 -5.86 -15.65
N ASN A 133 15.06 -5.66 -16.27
CA ASN A 133 14.89 -5.50 -17.72
C ASN A 133 15.05 -4.03 -18.18
N ASN A 134 15.25 -3.10 -17.25
CA ASN A 134 15.43 -1.68 -17.54
C ASN A 134 16.91 -1.28 -17.40
N PRO A 135 17.54 -0.67 -18.44
CA PRO A 135 18.85 -0.06 -18.30
C PRO A 135 18.90 0.88 -17.09
N TYR A 136 19.88 0.66 -16.21
CA TYR A 136 20.03 1.41 -14.94
C TYR A 136 18.94 1.20 -13.88
N GLY A 137 17.99 0.28 -14.05
CA GLY A 137 16.94 0.03 -13.04
C GLY A 137 17.53 -0.29 -11.65
N MET A 138 18.62 -1.07 -11.61
CA MET A 138 19.33 -1.41 -10.36
C MET A 138 20.27 -0.31 -9.82
N PHE A 139 20.38 0.86 -10.46
CA PHE A 139 21.33 1.89 -10.07
C PHE A 139 21.08 2.40 -8.63
N SER A 140 19.83 2.78 -8.33
CA SER A 140 19.44 3.26 -7.00
C SER A 140 19.69 2.19 -5.93
N HIS A 141 19.29 0.95 -6.22
CA HIS A 141 19.49 -0.20 -5.34
C HIS A 141 20.96 -0.41 -4.97
N ARG A 142 21.85 -0.39 -5.96
CA ARG A 142 23.29 -0.56 -5.76
C ARG A 142 23.91 0.63 -5.04
N LEU A 143 23.50 1.86 -5.39
CA LEU A 143 23.99 3.07 -4.74
C LEU A 143 23.63 3.09 -3.25
N MET A 144 22.36 2.80 -2.92
CA MET A 144 21.89 2.75 -1.54
C MET A 144 22.55 1.63 -0.75
N ALA A 145 22.71 0.43 -1.33
CA ALA A 145 23.45 -0.66 -0.70
C ALA A 145 24.89 -0.28 -0.31
N LEU A 146 25.57 0.55 -1.12
CA LEU A 146 26.91 1.03 -0.83
C LEU A 146 26.91 2.19 0.18
N ALA A 147 25.97 3.12 0.06
CA ALA A 147 25.91 4.31 0.91
C ALA A 147 25.43 4.03 2.34
N LEU A 148 24.63 2.97 2.53
CA LEU A 148 23.85 2.74 3.76
C LEU A 148 24.27 1.50 4.55
N GLN A 149 25.45 0.92 4.28
CA GLN A 149 26.00 -0.36 4.80
C GLN A 149 25.90 -0.65 6.32
N LYS A 150 25.55 0.33 7.16
CA LYS A 150 25.44 0.19 8.63
C LYS A 150 24.12 0.72 9.18
N THR A 151 23.11 0.89 8.33
CA THR A 151 21.82 1.47 8.73
C THR A 151 20.67 0.53 8.36
N SER A 152 19.58 0.59 9.11
CA SER A 152 18.35 -0.16 8.79
C SER A 152 17.78 0.17 7.41
N LEU A 153 18.11 1.35 6.86
CA LEU A 153 17.71 1.77 5.50
C LEU A 153 18.35 0.93 4.39
N GLN A 154 19.40 0.15 4.68
CA GLN A 154 19.99 -0.79 3.74
C GLN A 154 19.02 -1.92 3.33
N MET A 155 18.04 -2.24 4.17
CA MET A 155 17.17 -3.41 3.97
C MET A 155 16.16 -3.23 2.84
N GLY A 156 15.76 -1.99 2.53
CA GLY A 156 14.90 -1.68 1.38
C GLY A 156 15.57 -1.86 0.00
N CYS A 157 16.81 -2.34 -0.06
CA CYS A 157 17.60 -2.48 -1.29
C CYS A 157 18.21 -3.87 -1.52
N HIS A 158 18.01 -4.84 -0.62
CA HIS A 158 18.72 -6.11 -0.70
C HIS A 158 17.80 -7.33 -0.85
N ARG A 159 18.09 -8.11 -1.91
CA ARG A 159 17.74 -9.52 -2.14
C ARG A 159 16.31 -9.82 -2.58
N HIS A 160 15.99 -9.47 -3.82
CA HIS A 160 14.92 -10.14 -4.59
C HIS A 160 15.45 -11.33 -5.43
N ASP A 161 16.71 -11.76 -5.22
CA ASP A 161 17.39 -12.82 -5.98
C ASP A 161 17.23 -14.22 -5.33
N SER A 162 16.08 -14.59 -4.78
CA SER A 162 15.87 -15.91 -4.18
C SER A 162 14.49 -16.47 -4.46
#